data_AF-A0A378A0A8-F1
#
_entry.id   AF-A0A378A0A8-F1
#
_cell.length_a   1.000
_cell.length_b   1.000
_cell.length_c   1.000
_cell.angle_alpha   90.00
_cell.angle_beta   90.00
_cell.angle_gamma   90.00
#
_symmetry.space_group_name_H-M   'P 1'
#
loop_
_entity.id
_entity.type
_entity.pdbx_description
1 polymer ?
#
loop_
_entity_poly.entity_id
_entity_poly.type
_entity_poly.pdbx_seq_one_letter_code
_entity_poly.pdbx_strand_id
1 'polypeptide(L)'
;MDEVLDNVDARTRNFLLKSSLLRSMNDALIVRVTGEENGQMQLEEIERQGLFLQRMDDSGEWFRYHPLFGSFLRQRCQWELAVELPEIHRAAAESWMAQGFPSEAIHHALAAGDAKMLRDILLNHAWGMFNRSELGLLEQSLAALPWSNLLENPRLILLQAWLMQSQHRYSEVNTLLARAEQEMSVEMDTAMHGDFNALRAQVAINDGDQDEAERLSMVALEELPLANYYSRIVATSVHGEVLHCKGKLTKSLAVMQQTETDGPPSRRMALRPVEHHSAKRNPLRPGLPAGRLGEPGESLPAGTRTAS
;
A
#
# COMPACT_ATOMS: atom_id res chain seq x y z
N MET A 1 31.87 -13.33 14.86
CA MET A 1 30.58 -12.89 15.45
C MET A 1 30.09 -13.91 16.47
N ASP A 2 30.18 -15.22 16.20
CA ASP A 2 29.99 -16.25 17.25
C ASP A 2 30.91 -16.04 18.45
N GLU A 3 32.21 -15.74 18.23
CA GLU A 3 33.15 -15.41 19.31
C GLU A 3 32.69 -14.24 20.21
N VAL A 4 31.85 -13.32 19.72
CA VAL A 4 31.35 -12.21 20.54
C VAL A 4 30.23 -12.70 21.46
N LEU A 5 29.28 -13.48 20.92
CA LEU A 5 28.18 -14.07 21.69
C LEU A 5 28.68 -15.12 22.70
N ASP A 6 29.75 -15.84 22.37
CA ASP A 6 30.30 -16.90 23.23
C ASP A 6 31.10 -16.33 24.42
N ASN A 7 31.50 -15.05 24.36
CA ASN A 7 32.29 -14.37 25.39
C ASN A 7 31.47 -13.42 26.28
N VAL A 8 30.16 -13.28 26.04
CA VAL A 8 29.27 -12.49 26.92
C VAL A 8 28.52 -13.40 27.90
N ASP A 9 28.13 -12.85 29.04
CA ASP A 9 27.31 -13.58 30.01
C ASP A 9 25.89 -13.83 29.48
N ALA A 10 25.17 -14.75 30.13
CA ALA A 10 23.84 -15.19 29.69
C ALA A 10 22.80 -14.06 29.64
N ARG A 11 22.90 -13.05 30.52
CA ARG A 11 21.96 -11.91 30.54
C ARG A 11 22.22 -11.00 29.35
N THR A 12 23.47 -10.60 29.14
CA THR A 12 23.88 -9.80 27.98
C THR A 12 23.52 -10.50 26.68
N ARG A 13 23.73 -11.82 26.61
CA ARG A 13 23.37 -12.64 25.47
C ARG A 13 21.87 -12.59 25.17
N ASN A 14 21.02 -12.76 26.19
CA ASN A 14 19.57 -12.70 26.04
C ASN A 14 19.12 -11.31 25.56
N PHE A 15 19.68 -10.26 26.16
CA PHE A 15 19.45 -8.88 25.75
C PHE A 15 19.76 -8.66 24.26
N LEU A 16 20.95 -9.07 23.80
CA LEU A 16 21.37 -8.91 22.40
C LEU A 16 20.42 -9.64 21.44
N LEU A 17 20.01 -10.86 21.77
CA LEU A 17 19.09 -11.65 20.95
C LEU A 17 17.71 -10.99 20.86
N LYS A 18 17.08 -10.66 22.00
CA LYS A 18 15.73 -10.06 22.02
C LYS A 18 15.70 -8.69 21.36
N SER A 19 16.66 -7.82 21.67
CA SER A 19 16.74 -6.47 21.10
C SER A 19 17.07 -6.48 19.59
N SER A 20 17.73 -7.52 19.07
CA SER A 20 18.07 -7.60 17.63
C SER A 20 16.86 -7.69 16.70
N LEU A 21 15.70 -8.09 17.22
CA LEU A 21 14.44 -8.11 16.48
C LEU A 21 13.97 -6.70 16.10
N LEU A 22 14.43 -5.68 16.83
CA LEU A 22 14.14 -4.28 16.57
C LEU A 22 15.14 -3.72 15.54
N ARG A 23 14.63 -3.02 14.53
CA ARG A 23 15.48 -2.33 13.52
C ARG A 23 16.23 -1.14 14.13
N SER A 24 15.55 -0.42 15.02
CA SER A 24 16.08 0.63 15.88
C SER A 24 15.40 0.51 17.24
N MET A 25 16.05 1.00 18.29
CA MET A 25 15.61 0.78 19.66
C MET A 25 15.91 1.99 20.54
N ASN A 26 15.06 2.19 21.54
CA ASN A 26 15.20 3.16 22.61
C ASN A 26 14.81 2.48 23.94
N ASP A 27 14.84 3.23 25.03
CA ASP A 27 14.47 2.74 26.36
C ASP A 27 13.13 2.00 26.38
N ALA A 28 12.06 2.62 25.89
CA ALA A 28 10.71 2.06 25.92
C ALA A 28 10.57 0.76 25.10
N LEU A 29 11.25 0.67 23.95
CA LEU A 29 11.26 -0.55 23.14
C LEU A 29 12.03 -1.68 23.83
N ILE A 30 13.19 -1.36 24.38
CA ILE A 30 14.04 -2.34 25.08
C ILE A 30 13.33 -2.90 26.30
N VAL A 31 12.76 -2.04 27.15
CA VAL A 31 12.04 -2.48 28.34
C VAL A 31 10.89 -3.41 27.95
N ARG A 32 10.16 -3.08 26.89
CA ARG A 32 9.02 -3.88 26.46
C ARG A 32 9.41 -5.25 25.87
N VAL A 33 10.48 -5.30 25.08
CA VAL A 33 10.91 -6.50 24.35
C VAL A 33 11.76 -7.44 25.21
N THR A 34 12.57 -6.91 26.12
CA THR A 34 13.43 -7.70 27.00
C THR A 34 12.72 -8.09 28.30
N GLY A 35 11.76 -7.28 28.76
CA GLY A 35 11.14 -7.42 30.07
C GLY A 35 12.02 -6.91 31.23
N GLU A 36 13.17 -6.30 30.93
CA GLU A 36 14.07 -5.73 31.93
C GLU A 36 13.88 -4.22 32.08
N GLU A 37 14.13 -3.68 33.28
CA GLU A 37 14.06 -2.24 33.55
C GLU A 37 15.33 -1.50 33.10
N ASN A 38 15.27 -0.17 33.06
CA ASN A 38 16.40 0.72 32.73
C ASN A 38 17.00 0.41 31.34
N GLY A 39 16.16 0.35 30.31
CA GLY A 39 16.58 0.03 28.95
C GLY A 39 17.65 0.96 28.40
N GLN A 40 17.58 2.27 28.69
CA GLN A 40 18.62 3.24 28.34
C GLN A 40 19.98 2.83 28.91
N MET A 41 20.06 2.53 30.21
CA MET A 41 21.32 2.15 30.86
C MET A 41 21.91 0.89 30.23
N GLN A 42 21.07 -0.07 29.86
CA GLN A 42 21.51 -1.29 29.19
C GLN A 42 22.07 -1.00 27.79
N LEU A 43 21.38 -0.17 26.99
CA LEU A 43 21.86 0.24 25.66
C LEU A 43 23.23 0.92 25.74
N GLU A 44 23.42 1.82 26.70
CA GLU A 44 24.69 2.52 26.90
C GLU A 44 25.81 1.58 27.34
N GLU A 45 25.51 0.57 28.15
CA GLU A 45 26.49 -0.44 28.53
C GLU A 45 26.92 -1.32 27.34
N ILE A 46 25.97 -1.75 26.50
CA ILE A 46 26.26 -2.51 25.28
C ILE A 46 27.10 -1.69 24.28
N GLU A 47 26.78 -0.40 24.14
CA GLU A 47 27.59 0.55 23.35
C GLU A 47 29.02 0.65 23.91
N ARG A 48 29.17 0.84 25.23
CA ARG A 48 30.47 0.97 25.92
C ARG A 48 31.33 -0.29 25.81
N GLN A 49 30.72 -1.47 25.81
CA GLN A 49 31.40 -2.75 25.61
C GLN A 49 31.84 -2.98 24.15
N GLY A 50 31.47 -2.08 23.23
CA GLY A 50 31.85 -2.19 21.82
C GLY A 50 31.10 -3.30 21.07
N LEU A 51 29.91 -3.69 21.53
CA LEU A 51 29.11 -4.79 20.96
C LEU A 51 28.31 -4.35 19.72
N PHE A 52 28.96 -3.57 18.85
CA PHE A 52 28.44 -3.12 17.55
C PHE A 52 27.08 -2.42 17.60
N LEU A 53 26.74 -1.82 18.74
CA LEU A 53 25.59 -0.93 18.89
C LEU A 53 26.05 0.52 18.68
N GLN A 54 25.24 1.31 17.98
CA GLN A 54 25.55 2.70 17.62
C GLN A 54 24.35 3.59 17.88
N ARG A 55 24.58 4.80 18.39
CA ARG A 55 23.57 5.87 18.43
C ARG A 55 23.18 6.32 17.03
N MET A 56 21.92 6.70 16.88
CA MET A 56 21.32 7.18 15.62
C MET A 56 21.08 8.69 15.61
N ASP A 57 21.10 9.31 16.79
CA ASP A 57 20.74 10.70 17.02
C ASP A 57 21.74 11.38 17.98
N ASP A 58 21.78 12.71 17.92
CA ASP A 58 22.65 13.52 18.79
C ASP A 58 22.13 13.56 20.24
N SER A 59 20.82 13.34 20.45
CA SER A 59 20.20 13.15 21.77
C SER A 59 20.63 11.85 22.44
N GLY A 60 21.04 10.86 21.65
CA GLY A 60 21.46 9.57 22.15
C GLY A 60 20.33 8.71 22.72
N GLU A 61 19.10 8.95 22.30
CA GLU A 61 17.93 8.15 22.72
C GLU A 61 17.73 6.93 21.82
N TRP A 62 18.18 7.02 20.57
CA TRP A 62 17.98 5.99 19.57
C TRP A 62 19.26 5.25 19.24
N PHE A 63 19.16 3.93 19.23
CA PHE A 63 20.26 3.02 18.96
C PHE A 63 19.90 2.05 17.84
N ARG A 64 20.92 1.54 17.17
CA ARG A 64 20.81 0.42 16.23
C ARG A 64 22.05 -0.43 16.25
N TYR A 65 21.88 -1.72 15.99
CA TYR A 65 23.03 -2.58 15.71
C TYR A 65 23.61 -2.27 14.33
N HIS A 66 24.91 -2.47 14.20
CA HIS A 66 25.55 -2.57 12.90
C HIS A 66 24.83 -3.64 12.04
N PRO A 67 24.49 -3.37 10.77
CA PRO A 67 23.59 -4.23 9.98
C PRO A 67 23.98 -5.72 9.94
N LEU A 68 25.27 -6.02 9.80
CA LEU A 68 25.75 -7.41 9.78
C LEU A 68 25.58 -8.11 11.13
N PHE A 69 25.85 -7.40 12.23
CA PHE A 69 25.73 -7.95 13.57
C PHE A 69 24.27 -8.16 13.96
N GLY A 70 23.40 -7.18 13.67
CA GLY A 70 21.96 -7.31 13.88
C GLY A 70 21.36 -8.48 13.09
N SER A 71 21.78 -8.68 11.84
CA SER A 71 21.30 -9.83 11.04
C SER A 71 21.76 -11.17 11.59
N PHE A 72 23.02 -11.26 12.03
CA PHE A 72 23.55 -12.44 12.71
C PHE A 72 22.77 -12.75 14.00
N LEU A 73 22.54 -11.73 14.85
CA LEU A 73 21.77 -11.88 16.09
C LEU A 73 20.33 -12.32 15.82
N ARG A 74 19.65 -11.74 14.82
CA ARG A 74 18.27 -12.15 14.45
C ARG A 74 18.20 -13.60 14.03
N GLN A 75 19.16 -14.05 13.21
CA GLN A 75 19.22 -15.45 12.79
C GLN A 75 19.41 -16.39 13.99
N ARG A 76 20.26 -16.01 14.94
CA ARG A 76 20.45 -16.77 16.17
C ARG A 76 19.21 -16.76 17.08
N CYS A 77 18.56 -15.61 17.21
CA CYS A 77 17.33 -15.43 17.97
C CYS A 77 16.21 -16.32 17.43
N GLN A 78 16.12 -16.50 16.11
CA GLN A 78 15.11 -17.35 15.48
C GLN A 78 15.17 -18.80 15.95
N TRP A 79 16.36 -19.32 16.21
CA TRP A 79 16.54 -20.71 16.65
C TRP A 79 16.45 -20.86 18.16
N GLU A 80 17.04 -19.93 18.90
CA GLU A 80 17.20 -20.09 20.35
C GLU A 80 16.00 -19.62 21.14
N LEU A 81 15.28 -18.62 20.64
CA LEU A 81 14.09 -18.06 21.27
C LEU A 81 12.82 -18.39 20.50
N ALA A 82 12.84 -19.42 19.64
CA ALA A 82 11.75 -19.78 18.72
C ALA A 82 10.36 -19.82 19.38
N VAL A 83 10.29 -20.34 20.62
CA VAL A 83 9.05 -20.45 21.39
C VAL A 83 8.59 -19.09 21.93
N GLU A 84 9.51 -18.19 22.27
CA GLU A 84 9.22 -16.86 22.81
C GLU A 84 8.96 -15.82 21.70
N LEU A 85 9.41 -16.05 20.46
CA LEU A 85 9.34 -15.08 19.36
C LEU A 85 7.96 -14.43 19.18
N PRO A 86 6.83 -15.18 19.17
CA PRO A 86 5.53 -14.54 18.97
C PRO A 86 5.20 -13.51 20.05
N GLU A 87 5.51 -13.80 21.31
CA GLU A 87 5.29 -12.88 22.44
C GLU A 87 6.20 -11.66 22.36
N ILE A 88 7.48 -11.86 22.00
CA ILE A 88 8.44 -10.76 21.87
C ILE A 88 8.01 -9.83 20.71
N HIS A 89 7.58 -10.39 19.58
CA HIS A 89 7.06 -9.61 18.47
C HIS A 89 5.76 -8.87 18.85
N ARG A 90 4.84 -9.50 19.60
CA ARG A 90 3.64 -8.82 20.11
C ARG A 90 4.00 -7.62 20.99
N ALA A 91 4.93 -7.81 21.91
CA ALA A 91 5.41 -6.76 22.80
C ALA A 91 6.07 -5.59 22.01
N ALA A 92 6.88 -5.92 21.00
CA ALA A 92 7.46 -4.92 20.11
C ALA A 92 6.39 -4.15 19.32
N ALA A 93 5.40 -4.84 18.77
CA ALA A 93 4.31 -4.22 18.02
C ALA A 93 3.52 -3.22 18.86
N GLU A 94 3.20 -3.58 20.11
CA GLU A 94 2.51 -2.69 21.05
C GLU A 94 3.33 -1.43 21.38
N SER A 95 4.64 -1.58 21.65
CA SER A 95 5.51 -0.44 21.97
C SER A 95 5.70 0.49 20.77
N TRP A 96 5.87 -0.07 19.56
CA TRP A 96 5.92 0.73 18.34
C TRP A 96 4.62 1.48 18.07
N MET A 97 3.48 0.84 18.32
CA MET A 97 2.18 1.50 18.19
C MET A 97 2.02 2.64 19.21
N ALA A 98 2.40 2.41 20.47
CA ALA A 98 2.33 3.44 21.50
C ALA A 98 3.17 4.69 21.17
N GLN A 99 4.24 4.51 20.38
CA GLN A 99 5.11 5.59 19.91
C GLN A 99 4.68 6.19 18.55
N GLY A 100 3.58 5.70 17.95
CA GLY A 100 3.03 6.25 16.71
C GLY A 100 3.70 5.74 15.43
N PHE A 101 4.34 4.57 15.46
CA PHE A 101 4.98 3.94 14.29
C PHE A 101 4.21 2.68 13.84
N PRO A 102 3.06 2.83 13.15
CA PRO A 102 2.21 1.70 12.78
C PRO A 102 2.89 0.74 11.78
N SER A 103 3.77 1.23 10.91
CA SER A 103 4.44 0.39 9.91
C SER A 103 5.43 -0.59 10.56
N GLU A 104 6.21 -0.14 11.54
CA GLU A 104 7.07 -1.02 12.34
C GLU A 104 6.22 -2.00 13.16
N ALA A 105 5.12 -1.53 13.76
CA ALA A 105 4.21 -2.40 14.51
C ALA A 105 3.60 -3.51 13.63
N ILE A 106 3.25 -3.22 12.38
CA ILE A 106 2.73 -4.21 11.42
C ILE A 106 3.77 -5.29 11.12
N HIS A 107 5.04 -4.93 10.90
CA HIS A 107 6.10 -5.93 10.68
C HIS A 107 6.20 -6.91 11.84
N HIS A 108 6.08 -6.41 13.07
CA HIS A 108 6.08 -7.25 14.26
C HIS A 108 4.77 -8.06 14.41
N ALA A 109 3.59 -7.48 14.14
CA ALA A 109 2.32 -8.21 14.19
C ALA A 109 2.27 -9.37 13.17
N LEU A 110 2.81 -9.16 11.97
CA LEU A 110 3.00 -10.19 10.94
C LEU A 110 3.92 -11.31 11.44
N ALA A 111 5.08 -10.96 12.00
CA ALA A 111 6.03 -11.93 12.53
C ALA A 111 5.50 -12.70 13.75
N ALA A 112 4.62 -12.08 14.55
CA ALA A 112 3.93 -12.75 15.65
C ALA A 112 2.82 -13.72 15.19
N GLY A 113 2.38 -13.63 13.93
CA GLY A 113 1.19 -14.34 13.44
C GLY A 113 -0.11 -13.86 14.09
N ASP A 114 -0.13 -12.65 14.65
CA ASP A 114 -1.28 -12.12 15.39
C ASP A 114 -2.24 -11.38 14.45
N ALA A 115 -3.12 -12.15 13.80
CA ALA A 115 -4.09 -11.63 12.84
C ALA A 115 -5.06 -10.61 13.46
N LYS A 116 -5.35 -10.71 14.76
CA LYS A 116 -6.25 -9.77 15.45
C LYS A 116 -5.57 -8.41 15.62
N MET A 117 -4.33 -8.42 16.13
CA MET A 117 -3.53 -7.19 16.25
C MET A 117 -3.31 -6.54 14.87
N LEU A 118 -2.95 -7.33 13.86
CA LEU A 118 -2.75 -6.83 12.50
C LEU A 118 -4.01 -6.16 11.96
N ARG A 119 -5.18 -6.80 12.11
CA ARG A 119 -6.48 -6.24 11.74
C ARG A 119 -6.73 -4.91 12.43
N ASP A 120 -6.52 -4.85 13.74
CA ASP A 120 -6.80 -3.65 14.54
C ASP A 120 -5.87 -2.48 14.16
N ILE A 121 -4.60 -2.75 13.83
CA ILE A 121 -3.68 -1.72 13.32
C ILE A 121 -4.15 -1.22 11.94
N LEU A 122 -4.51 -2.12 11.02
CA LEU A 122 -4.96 -1.74 9.68
C LEU A 122 -6.23 -0.88 9.71
N LEU A 123 -7.22 -1.24 10.54
CA LEU A 123 -8.46 -0.49 10.66
C LEU A 123 -8.23 0.98 11.07
N ASN A 124 -7.19 1.25 11.85
CA ASN A 124 -6.89 2.59 12.36
C ASN A 124 -5.87 3.36 11.52
N HIS A 125 -4.92 2.68 10.87
CA HIS A 125 -3.75 3.33 10.26
C HIS A 125 -3.57 3.10 8.75
N ALA A 126 -4.29 2.16 8.14
CA ALA A 126 -4.01 1.77 6.76
C ALA A 126 -4.21 2.89 5.75
N TRP A 127 -5.21 3.76 5.93
CA TRP A 127 -5.39 4.92 5.05
C TRP A 127 -4.22 5.90 5.14
N GLY A 128 -3.60 6.06 6.31
CA GLY A 128 -2.40 6.88 6.47
C GLY A 128 -1.24 6.30 5.68
N MET A 129 -1.06 4.98 5.74
CA MET A 129 -0.04 4.25 4.98
C MET A 129 -0.28 4.31 3.47
N PHE A 130 -1.52 4.16 3.04
CA PHE A 130 -1.92 4.26 1.63
C PHE A 130 -1.53 5.62 1.05
N ASN A 131 -1.82 6.70 1.79
CA ASN A 131 -1.47 8.06 1.38
C ASN A 131 0.04 8.35 1.37
N ARG A 132 0.83 7.60 2.15
CA ARG A 132 2.31 7.67 2.14
C ARG A 132 2.94 6.70 1.14
N SER A 133 2.13 6.07 0.29
CA SER A 133 2.56 5.09 -0.71
C SER A 133 3.26 3.85 -0.14
N GLU A 134 2.93 3.47 1.11
CA GLU A 134 3.42 2.24 1.75
C GLU A 134 2.64 0.99 1.26
N LEU A 135 2.39 0.91 -0.05
CA LEU A 135 1.45 -0.02 -0.66
C LEU A 135 1.88 -1.49 -0.54
N GLY A 136 3.18 -1.77 -0.62
CA GLY A 136 3.70 -3.14 -0.50
C GLY A 136 3.48 -3.75 0.88
N LEU A 137 3.66 -2.95 1.95
CA LEU A 137 3.40 -3.40 3.31
C LEU A 137 1.89 -3.61 3.53
N LEU A 138 1.04 -2.73 2.99
CA LEU A 138 -0.41 -2.91 3.03
C LEU A 138 -0.86 -4.18 2.31
N GLU A 139 -0.32 -4.47 1.13
CA GLU A 139 -0.64 -5.69 0.37
C GLU A 139 -0.29 -6.94 1.15
N GLN A 140 0.94 -7.00 1.68
CA GLN A 140 1.40 -8.10 2.51
C GLN A 140 0.51 -8.28 3.75
N SER A 141 0.14 -7.17 4.39
CA SER A 141 -0.69 -7.18 5.59
C SER A 141 -2.10 -7.71 5.35
N LEU A 142 -2.75 -7.25 4.27
CA LEU A 142 -4.08 -7.71 3.88
C LEU A 142 -4.06 -9.19 3.47
N ALA A 143 -3.02 -9.62 2.74
CA ALA A 143 -2.86 -11.01 2.34
C ALA A 143 -2.63 -11.96 3.53
N ALA A 144 -2.07 -11.47 4.64
CA ALA A 144 -1.84 -12.25 5.84
C ALA A 144 -3.09 -12.43 6.72
N LEU A 145 -4.13 -11.63 6.52
CA LEU A 145 -5.37 -11.75 7.28
C LEU A 145 -6.24 -12.90 6.76
N PRO A 146 -6.84 -13.71 7.65
CA PRO A 146 -7.86 -14.67 7.27
C PRO A 146 -9.03 -13.96 6.59
N TRP A 147 -9.61 -14.60 5.57
CA TRP A 147 -10.75 -14.04 4.84
C TRP A 147 -11.94 -13.71 5.76
N SER A 148 -12.17 -14.50 6.82
CA SER A 148 -13.17 -14.21 7.85
C SER A 148 -13.00 -12.84 8.50
N ASN A 149 -11.76 -12.41 8.75
CA ASN A 149 -11.49 -11.10 9.36
C ASN A 149 -11.86 -9.96 8.41
N LEU A 150 -11.71 -10.16 7.10
CA LEU A 150 -12.13 -9.20 6.08
C LEU A 150 -13.64 -9.12 5.99
N LEU A 151 -14.34 -10.26 6.01
CA LEU A 151 -15.82 -10.31 5.99
C LEU A 151 -16.44 -9.65 7.23
N GLU A 152 -15.83 -9.82 8.40
CA GLU A 152 -16.26 -9.13 9.63
C GLU A 152 -16.01 -7.61 9.57
N ASN A 153 -15.12 -7.15 8.69
CA ASN A 153 -14.71 -5.75 8.61
C ASN A 153 -14.63 -5.28 7.15
N PRO A 154 -15.77 -4.99 6.50
CA PRO A 154 -15.81 -4.65 5.07
C PRO A 154 -14.96 -3.44 4.65
N ARG A 155 -14.57 -2.58 5.59
CA ARG A 155 -13.59 -1.49 5.36
C ARG A 155 -12.24 -2.01 4.90
N LEU A 156 -11.82 -3.21 5.34
CA LEU A 156 -10.59 -3.85 4.89
C LEU A 156 -10.72 -4.40 3.46
N ILE A 157 -11.92 -4.86 3.08
CA ILE A 157 -12.22 -5.28 1.70
C ILE A 157 -12.13 -4.07 0.77
N LEU A 158 -12.75 -2.94 1.15
CA LEU A 158 -12.65 -1.69 0.41
C LEU A 158 -11.19 -1.24 0.26
N LEU A 159 -10.41 -1.27 1.34
CA LEU A 159 -8.99 -0.95 1.29
C LEU A 159 -8.21 -1.85 0.31
N GLN A 160 -8.46 -3.16 0.34
CA GLN A 160 -7.84 -4.10 -0.59
C GLN A 160 -8.24 -3.81 -2.04
N ALA A 161 -9.50 -3.46 -2.27
CA ALA A 161 -10.03 -3.14 -3.58
C ALA A 161 -9.45 -1.81 -4.11
N TRP A 162 -9.27 -0.80 -3.25
CA TRP A 162 -8.55 0.44 -3.60
C TRP A 162 -7.07 0.19 -3.92
N LEU A 163 -6.43 -0.70 -3.19
CA LEU A 163 -5.05 -1.11 -3.46
C LEU A 163 -4.93 -1.79 -4.84
N MET A 164 -5.81 -2.74 -5.15
CA MET A 164 -5.88 -3.38 -6.47
C MET A 164 -6.13 -2.35 -7.59
N GLN A 165 -7.05 -1.40 -7.38
CA GLN A 165 -7.31 -0.33 -8.34
C GLN A 165 -6.05 0.51 -8.60
N SER A 166 -5.33 0.90 -7.55
CA SER A 166 -4.13 1.74 -7.66
C SER A 166 -2.98 1.04 -8.40
N GLN A 167 -3.02 -0.29 -8.45
CA GLN A 167 -2.11 -1.16 -9.18
C GLN A 167 -2.64 -1.56 -10.56
N HIS A 168 -3.71 -0.92 -11.04
CA HIS A 168 -4.38 -1.18 -12.32
C HIS A 168 -5.00 -2.58 -12.47
N ARG A 169 -5.28 -3.27 -11.37
CA ARG A 169 -5.88 -4.63 -11.34
C ARG A 169 -7.41 -4.57 -11.33
N TYR A 170 -8.00 -3.87 -12.30
CA TYR A 170 -9.43 -3.53 -12.29
C TYR A 170 -10.38 -4.76 -12.32
N SER A 171 -10.00 -5.82 -13.05
CA SER A 171 -10.78 -7.05 -13.11
C SER A 171 -10.88 -7.78 -11.76
N GLU A 172 -9.82 -7.70 -10.96
CA GLU A 172 -9.79 -8.29 -9.61
C GLU A 172 -10.65 -7.51 -8.63
N VAL A 173 -10.79 -6.19 -8.80
CA VAL A 173 -11.64 -5.33 -7.97
C VAL A 173 -13.09 -5.81 -8.00
N ASN A 174 -13.68 -5.95 -9.18
CA ASN A 174 -15.09 -6.39 -9.30
C ASN A 174 -15.29 -7.80 -8.73
N THR A 175 -14.33 -8.69 -8.95
CA THR A 175 -14.36 -10.06 -8.41
C THR A 175 -14.33 -10.06 -6.87
N LEU A 176 -13.46 -9.24 -6.27
CA LEU A 176 -13.34 -9.10 -4.82
C LEU A 176 -14.63 -8.53 -4.21
N LEU A 177 -15.16 -7.44 -4.78
CA LEU A 177 -16.37 -6.80 -4.27
C LEU A 177 -17.60 -7.71 -4.38
N ALA A 178 -17.77 -8.41 -5.52
CA ALA A 178 -18.88 -9.34 -5.70
C ALA A 178 -18.81 -10.54 -4.73
N ARG A 179 -17.61 -11.08 -4.52
CA ARG A 179 -17.40 -12.15 -3.52
C ARG A 179 -17.74 -11.68 -2.11
N ALA A 180 -17.29 -10.48 -1.75
CA ALA A 180 -17.57 -9.89 -0.46
C ALA A 180 -19.07 -9.75 -0.21
N GLU A 181 -19.83 -9.17 -1.15
CA GLU A 181 -21.29 -9.02 -1.02
C GLU A 181 -22.04 -10.34 -0.89
N GLN A 182 -21.53 -11.42 -1.51
CA GLN A 182 -22.15 -12.75 -1.42
C GLN A 182 -21.86 -13.45 -0.09
N GLU A 183 -20.67 -13.27 0.47
CA GLU A 183 -20.20 -14.00 1.65
C GLU A 183 -20.35 -13.20 2.97
N MET A 184 -20.50 -11.88 2.88
CA MET A 184 -20.70 -11.02 4.05
C MET A 184 -22.04 -11.34 4.73
N SER A 185 -21.98 -11.56 6.04
CA SER A 185 -23.17 -11.65 6.90
C SER A 185 -23.62 -10.30 7.46
N VAL A 186 -22.74 -9.29 7.37
CA VAL A 186 -23.01 -7.92 7.83
C VAL A 186 -23.87 -7.21 6.81
N GLU A 187 -24.99 -6.63 7.26
CA GLU A 187 -25.83 -5.80 6.41
C GLU A 187 -25.08 -4.52 6.02
N MET A 188 -25.02 -4.25 4.72
CA MET A 188 -24.32 -3.09 4.19
C MET A 188 -25.18 -1.85 4.38
N ASP A 189 -24.70 -0.91 5.20
CA ASP A 189 -25.37 0.38 5.35
C ASP A 189 -25.25 1.21 4.06
N THR A 190 -26.05 2.28 3.96
CA THR A 190 -26.09 3.16 2.80
C THR A 190 -24.72 3.75 2.47
N ALA A 191 -23.94 4.14 3.48
CA ALA A 191 -22.62 4.74 3.25
C ALA A 191 -21.63 3.73 2.67
N MET A 192 -21.64 2.50 3.17
CA MET A 192 -20.80 1.41 2.69
C MET A 192 -21.19 0.98 1.27
N HIS A 193 -22.49 0.93 0.96
CA HIS A 193 -22.95 0.69 -0.41
C HIS A 193 -22.45 1.79 -1.36
N GLY A 194 -22.50 3.05 -0.92
CA GLY A 194 -21.92 4.18 -1.64
C GLY A 194 -20.41 4.04 -1.86
N ASP A 195 -19.65 3.54 -0.88
CA ASP A 195 -18.21 3.29 -1.02
C ASP A 195 -17.92 2.21 -2.07
N PHE A 196 -18.68 1.12 -2.09
CA PHE A 196 -18.58 0.06 -3.10
C PHE A 196 -18.90 0.59 -4.49
N ASN A 197 -19.96 1.39 -4.62
CA ASN A 197 -20.38 1.96 -5.89
C ASN A 197 -19.38 3.00 -6.43
N ALA A 198 -18.73 3.80 -5.58
CA ALA A 198 -17.68 4.72 -6.02
C ALA A 198 -16.51 3.97 -6.67
N LEU A 199 -16.11 2.83 -6.09
CA LEU A 199 -15.03 2.02 -6.63
C LEU A 199 -15.44 1.29 -7.92
N ARG A 200 -16.66 0.76 -7.98
CA ARG A 200 -17.21 0.16 -9.21
C ARG A 200 -17.35 1.18 -10.34
N ALA A 201 -17.76 2.41 -10.03
CA ALA A 201 -17.83 3.50 -11.01
C ALA A 201 -16.44 3.78 -11.61
N GLN A 202 -15.41 3.78 -10.76
CA GLN A 202 -14.03 3.95 -11.19
C GLN A 202 -13.52 2.79 -12.07
N VAL A 203 -13.94 1.55 -11.78
CA VAL A 203 -13.63 0.42 -12.66
C VAL A 203 -14.37 0.54 -13.99
N ALA A 204 -15.66 0.86 -13.97
CA ALA A 204 -16.48 1.01 -15.18
C ALA A 204 -15.94 2.08 -16.13
N ILE A 205 -15.50 3.23 -15.62
CA ILE A 205 -14.89 4.28 -16.47
C ILE A 205 -13.56 3.82 -17.08
N ASN A 206 -12.77 3.03 -16.34
CA ASN A 206 -11.51 2.46 -16.84
C ASN A 206 -11.75 1.41 -17.94
N ASP A 207 -12.86 0.66 -17.85
CA ASP A 207 -13.30 -0.29 -18.86
C ASP A 207 -14.04 0.39 -20.05
N GLY A 208 -14.29 1.70 -19.97
CA GLY A 208 -14.97 2.48 -20.99
C GLY A 208 -16.49 2.40 -20.97
N ASP A 209 -17.09 1.77 -19.96
CA ASP A 209 -18.54 1.71 -19.76
C ASP A 209 -19.04 2.99 -19.07
N GLN A 210 -19.24 4.03 -19.89
CA GLN A 210 -19.60 5.37 -19.43
C GLN A 210 -20.98 5.44 -18.80
N ASP A 211 -21.92 4.60 -19.24
CA ASP A 211 -23.29 4.62 -18.74
C ASP A 211 -23.38 3.98 -17.36
N GLU A 212 -22.68 2.86 -17.15
CA GLU A 212 -22.57 2.25 -15.83
C GLU A 212 -21.74 3.11 -14.87
N ALA A 213 -20.65 3.73 -15.34
CA ALA A 213 -19.89 4.69 -14.57
C ALA A 213 -20.73 5.90 -14.11
N GLU A 214 -21.59 6.45 -14.98
CA GLU A 214 -22.51 7.54 -14.61
C GLU A 214 -23.49 7.10 -13.53
N ARG A 215 -24.15 5.95 -13.74
CA ARG A 215 -25.16 5.42 -12.83
C ARG A 215 -24.56 5.19 -11.44
N LEU A 216 -23.44 4.48 -11.36
CA LEU A 216 -22.79 4.12 -10.10
C LEU A 216 -22.21 5.34 -9.38
N SER A 217 -21.58 6.28 -10.10
CA SER A 217 -21.03 7.50 -9.50
C SER A 217 -22.14 8.39 -8.92
N MET A 218 -23.29 8.51 -9.58
CA MET A 218 -24.44 9.26 -9.06
C MET A 218 -25.01 8.62 -7.79
N VAL A 219 -25.25 7.30 -7.80
CA VAL A 219 -25.73 6.57 -6.62
C VAL A 219 -24.74 6.74 -5.45
N ALA A 220 -23.44 6.59 -5.70
CA ALA A 220 -22.43 6.80 -4.67
C ALA A 220 -22.48 8.22 -4.09
N LEU A 221 -22.64 9.26 -4.91
CA LEU A 221 -22.70 10.65 -4.44
C LEU A 221 -23.97 10.97 -3.65
N GLU A 222 -25.09 10.29 -3.92
CA GLU A 222 -26.33 10.39 -3.16
C GLU A 222 -26.23 9.70 -1.80
N GLU A 223 -25.55 8.56 -1.74
CA GLU A 223 -25.47 7.71 -0.53
C GLU A 223 -24.31 8.09 0.41
N LEU A 224 -23.21 8.62 -0.12
CA LEU A 224 -22.00 8.88 0.65
C LEU A 224 -22.11 10.16 1.51
N PRO A 225 -21.89 10.06 2.84
CA PRO A 225 -21.77 11.22 3.71
C PRO A 225 -20.61 12.13 3.27
N LEU A 226 -20.73 13.44 3.50
CA LEU A 226 -19.66 14.41 3.20
C LEU A 226 -18.31 14.07 3.87
N ALA A 227 -18.33 13.35 5.00
CA ALA A 227 -17.13 12.91 5.71
C ALA A 227 -16.36 11.77 5.00
N ASN A 228 -16.98 11.05 4.05
CA ASN A 228 -16.34 9.97 3.30
C ASN A 228 -15.53 10.52 2.11
N TYR A 229 -14.55 11.36 2.41
CA TYR A 229 -13.85 12.18 1.42
C TYR A 229 -13.27 11.39 0.26
N TYR A 230 -12.64 10.23 0.51
CA TYR A 230 -11.93 9.51 -0.54
C TYR A 230 -12.87 8.96 -1.61
N SER A 231 -13.88 8.18 -1.22
CA SER A 231 -14.87 7.62 -2.14
C SER A 231 -15.70 8.70 -2.82
N ARG A 232 -16.05 9.79 -2.11
CA ARG A 232 -16.75 10.92 -2.72
C ARG A 232 -15.91 11.61 -3.78
N ILE A 233 -14.64 11.89 -3.49
CA ILE A 233 -13.73 12.48 -4.48
C ILE A 233 -13.66 11.61 -5.73
N VAL A 234 -13.53 10.29 -5.57
CA VAL A 234 -13.49 9.38 -6.72
C VAL A 234 -14.81 9.39 -7.49
N ALA A 235 -15.95 9.29 -6.81
CA ALA A 235 -17.26 9.34 -7.48
C ALA A 235 -17.49 10.67 -8.22
N THR A 236 -17.12 11.81 -7.63
CA THR A 236 -17.19 13.13 -8.28
C THR A 236 -16.28 13.21 -9.50
N SER A 237 -15.04 12.71 -9.39
CA SER A 237 -14.09 12.66 -10.52
C SER A 237 -14.61 11.80 -11.66
N VAL A 238 -15.09 10.60 -11.37
CA VAL A 238 -15.70 9.71 -12.38
C VAL A 238 -16.90 10.38 -13.05
N HIS A 239 -17.78 11.04 -12.28
CA HIS A 239 -18.90 11.78 -12.85
C HIS A 239 -18.44 12.93 -13.76
N GLY A 240 -17.39 13.66 -13.36
CA GLY A 240 -16.75 14.69 -14.16
C GLY A 240 -16.18 14.16 -15.49
N GLU A 241 -15.52 13.00 -15.45
CA GLU A 241 -14.96 12.32 -16.64
C GLU A 241 -16.06 11.85 -17.60
N VAL A 242 -17.14 11.26 -17.08
CA VAL A 242 -18.32 10.89 -17.89
C VAL A 242 -18.90 12.13 -18.60
N LEU A 243 -19.08 13.24 -17.88
CA LEU A 243 -19.58 14.49 -18.47
C LEU A 243 -18.63 15.03 -19.55
N HIS A 244 -17.32 14.90 -19.35
CA HIS A 244 -16.31 15.26 -20.34
C HIS A 244 -16.48 14.41 -21.61
N CYS A 245 -16.55 13.09 -21.46
CA CYS A 245 -16.77 12.14 -22.57
C CYS A 245 -18.06 12.40 -23.33
N LYS A 246 -19.14 12.83 -22.64
CA LYS A 246 -20.42 13.21 -23.23
C LYS A 246 -20.43 14.64 -23.82
N GLY A 247 -19.29 15.33 -23.84
CA GLY A 247 -19.15 16.69 -24.39
C GLY A 247 -19.76 17.81 -23.54
N LYS A 248 -20.19 17.52 -22.31
CA LYS A 248 -20.79 18.49 -21.37
C LYS A 248 -19.69 19.22 -20.57
N LEU A 249 -18.75 19.84 -21.28
CA LEU A 249 -17.49 20.37 -20.71
C LEU A 249 -17.70 21.40 -19.58
N THR A 250 -18.68 22.29 -19.70
CA THR A 250 -18.98 23.28 -18.64
C THR A 250 -19.43 22.61 -17.33
N LYS A 251 -20.24 21.56 -17.42
CA LYS A 251 -20.70 20.81 -16.25
C LYS A 251 -19.56 19.98 -15.66
N SER A 252 -18.77 19.34 -16.53
CA SER A 252 -17.57 18.59 -16.12
C SER A 252 -16.61 19.47 -15.32
N LEU A 253 -16.30 20.68 -15.82
CA LEU A 253 -15.42 21.62 -15.14
C LEU A 253 -15.95 22.04 -13.77
N ALA A 254 -17.26 22.35 -13.66
CA ALA A 254 -17.87 22.72 -12.39
C ALA A 254 -17.77 21.60 -11.34
N VAL A 255 -18.02 20.36 -11.77
CA VAL A 255 -17.92 19.15 -10.93
C VAL A 255 -16.48 18.92 -10.49
N MET A 256 -15.51 19.03 -11.40
CA MET A 256 -14.08 18.86 -11.08
C MET A 256 -13.56 19.93 -10.11
N GLN A 257 -13.98 21.19 -10.25
CA GLN A 257 -13.63 22.27 -9.33
C GLN A 257 -14.20 22.03 -7.92
N GLN A 258 -15.39 21.46 -7.82
CA GLN A 258 -16.00 21.11 -6.54
C GLN A 258 -15.19 20.03 -5.79
N THR A 259 -14.62 19.06 -6.52
CA THR A 259 -13.74 18.04 -5.95
C THR A 259 -12.50 18.62 -5.28
N GLU A 260 -11.93 19.70 -5.84
CA GLU A 260 -10.74 20.37 -5.28
C GLU A 260 -11.05 21.14 -3.99
N THR A 261 -12.28 21.63 -3.82
CA THR A 261 -12.72 22.38 -2.64
C THR A 261 -13.20 21.49 -1.50
N ASP A 262 -13.78 20.32 -1.80
CA ASP A 262 -14.44 19.45 -0.80
C ASP A 262 -13.45 18.55 -0.02
N GLY A 263 -12.17 18.51 -0.41
CA GLY A 263 -11.12 17.75 0.28
C GLY A 263 -10.25 18.57 1.25
N PRO A 264 -9.76 17.99 2.37
CA PRO A 264 -8.78 18.65 3.24
C PRO A 264 -7.48 18.97 2.47
N PRO A 265 -6.77 20.08 2.78
CA PRO A 265 -5.64 20.58 1.99
C PRO A 265 -4.55 19.55 1.70
N SER A 266 -4.32 18.65 2.66
CA SER A 266 -3.33 17.56 2.61
C SER A 266 -3.64 16.45 1.61
N ARG A 267 -4.84 16.41 1.00
CA ARG A 267 -5.25 15.37 0.03
C ARG A 267 -5.55 15.89 -1.37
N ARG A 268 -5.43 17.20 -1.61
CA ARG A 268 -5.63 17.84 -2.92
C ARG A 268 -4.61 17.45 -3.99
N MET A 269 -3.51 16.80 -3.61
CA MET A 269 -2.37 16.48 -4.49
C MET A 269 -2.29 15.00 -4.93
N ALA A 270 -3.04 14.09 -4.30
CA ALA A 270 -2.85 12.65 -4.45
C ALA A 270 -3.67 12.00 -5.59
N LEU A 271 -4.65 12.72 -6.14
CA LEU A 271 -5.50 12.22 -7.22
C LEU A 271 -5.27 13.09 -8.45
N ARG A 272 -4.11 12.90 -9.09
CA ARG A 272 -4.02 13.25 -10.50
C ARG A 272 -4.90 12.26 -11.24
N PRO A 273 -5.86 12.73 -12.07
CA PRO A 273 -6.58 11.83 -12.96
C PRO A 273 -5.57 11.02 -13.76
N VAL A 274 -5.82 9.72 -13.90
CA VAL A 274 -5.00 8.82 -14.72
C VAL A 274 -4.90 9.48 -16.10
N GLU A 275 -3.68 9.87 -16.49
CA GLU A 275 -3.44 10.51 -17.79
C GLU A 275 -4.02 9.59 -18.88
N HIS A 276 -5.15 9.99 -19.46
CA HIS A 276 -5.67 9.37 -20.66
C HIS A 276 -4.62 9.54 -21.76
N HIS A 277 -3.85 8.48 -22.00
CA HIS A 277 -3.19 8.27 -23.28
C HIS A 277 -4.30 8.12 -24.31
N SER A 278 -4.78 9.26 -24.79
CA SER A 278 -5.69 9.37 -25.92
C SER A 278 -5.12 8.51 -27.02
N ALA A 279 -5.77 7.38 -27.31
CA ALA A 279 -5.48 6.57 -28.46
C ALA A 279 -5.41 7.50 -29.67
N LYS A 280 -4.22 7.61 -30.29
CA LYS A 280 -4.00 8.40 -31.49
C LYS A 280 -5.00 7.94 -32.55
N ARG A 281 -6.12 8.66 -32.68
CA ARG A 281 -6.97 8.61 -33.87
C ARG A 281 -6.12 9.09 -35.02
N ASN A 282 -5.75 8.17 -35.90
CA ASN A 282 -5.07 8.46 -37.15
C ASN A 282 -6.04 9.25 -38.04
N PRO A 283 -5.79 10.53 -38.37
CA PRO A 283 -6.67 11.25 -39.27
C PRO A 283 -6.47 10.73 -40.69
N LEU A 284 -7.57 10.26 -41.28
CA LEU A 284 -7.76 10.01 -42.70
C LEU A 284 -7.11 11.14 -43.52
N ARG A 285 -6.16 10.78 -44.41
CA ARG A 285 -5.63 11.70 -45.42
C ARG A 285 -6.65 11.87 -46.55
N PRO A 286 -6.97 13.10 -47.00
CA PRO A 286 -7.75 13.34 -48.21
C PRO A 286 -6.86 13.21 -49.47
N GLY A 287 -7.49 12.85 -50.59
CA GLY A 287 -6.84 12.34 -51.79
C GLY A 287 -6.13 13.34 -52.72
N LEU A 288 -5.32 12.74 -53.60
CA LEU A 288 -4.98 13.01 -55.03
C LEU A 288 -4.97 14.46 -55.56
N PRO A 289 -4.02 14.77 -56.48
CA PRO A 289 -4.36 14.60 -57.90
C PRO A 289 -3.27 13.96 -58.78
N ALA A 290 -3.70 13.57 -59.98
CA ALA A 290 -3.01 12.78 -60.99
C ALA A 290 -2.13 13.61 -61.97
N GLY A 291 -1.24 12.89 -62.69
CA GLY A 291 -0.51 13.33 -63.90
C GLY A 291 1.00 13.40 -63.69
N ARG A 292 1.91 12.94 -64.56
CA ARG A 292 1.89 12.47 -65.95
C ARG A 292 3.13 11.57 -66.20
N LEU A 293 2.96 10.56 -67.06
CA LEU A 293 3.83 10.07 -68.16
C LEU A 293 5.38 10.07 -68.00
N GLY A 294 5.98 8.90 -68.24
CA GLY A 294 7.38 8.76 -68.69
C GLY A 294 8.02 7.40 -68.38
N GLU A 295 7.87 6.42 -69.27
CA GLU A 295 8.73 5.20 -69.37
C GLU A 295 10.15 5.54 -69.90
N PRO A 296 11.06 4.58 -70.17
CA PRO A 296 11.50 3.37 -69.45
C PRO A 296 13.06 3.31 -69.35
N GLY A 297 13.64 2.34 -68.61
CA GLY A 297 15.08 2.11 -68.69
C GLY A 297 15.66 0.96 -67.86
N GLU A 298 16.02 -0.12 -68.56
CA GLU A 298 17.15 -1.02 -68.34
C GLU A 298 17.12 -2.13 -67.26
N SER A 299 16.93 -3.31 -67.84
CA SER A 299 17.33 -4.70 -67.54
C SER A 299 18.71 -5.01 -66.90
N LEU A 300 18.64 -6.01 -65.98
CA LEU A 300 19.53 -7.19 -65.77
C LEU A 300 20.93 -7.01 -65.09
N PRO A 301 21.55 -8.08 -64.51
CA PRO A 301 20.99 -9.34 -63.98
C PRO A 301 21.59 -9.86 -62.64
N ALA A 302 20.89 -10.85 -62.08
CA ALA A 302 21.35 -12.09 -61.42
C ALA A 302 22.61 -12.12 -60.52
N GLY A 303 22.39 -12.51 -59.26
CA GLY A 303 23.40 -13.08 -58.37
C GLY A 303 22.75 -14.08 -57.40
N THR A 304 22.68 -15.34 -57.82
CA THR A 304 22.33 -16.49 -56.99
C THR A 304 23.44 -16.79 -55.97
N ARG A 305 23.09 -17.02 -54.70
CA ARG A 305 23.74 -18.04 -53.86
C ARG A 305 22.85 -18.45 -52.68
N THR A 306 22.53 -19.73 -52.69
CA THR A 306 21.76 -20.53 -51.75
C THR A 306 22.53 -20.80 -50.46
N ALA A 307 21.78 -21.10 -49.40
CA ALA A 307 22.26 -21.72 -48.17
C ALA A 307 22.57 -23.21 -48.35
N SER A 308 23.44 -23.73 -47.46
CA SER A 308 24.00 -25.09 -47.33
C SER A 308 25.27 -25.37 -48.12
#